data_AF-A0A328SPN8-F1
#
_entry.id   AF-A0A328SPN8-F1
#
_cell.length_a   1.000
_cell.length_b   1.000
_cell.length_c   1.000
_cell.angle_alpha   90.00
_cell.angle_beta   90.00
_cell.angle_gamma   90.00
#
_symmetry.space_group_name_H-M   'P 1'
#
loop_
_entity.id
_entity.type
_entity.pdbx_description
1 polymer ?
#
loop_
_entity_poly.entity_id
_entity_poly.type
_entity_poly.pdbx_seq_one_letter_code
_entity_poly.pdbx_strand_id
1 'polypeptide(L)'
;MKMIDAEKVLYQLENNKKIHEEKVKDGVEKLNQKLRSDAYSVDSIVANSTLGYRYHDLIDRKDMINSNLKSNLNKGLHQIDVELYRLNKKLDNESRMINYNVDRKKEELLNNIKYKLQ
;
A
#
# COMPACT_ATOMS: atom_id res chain seq x y z
N MET A 1 11.74 3.78 85.25
CA MET A 1 10.60 3.88 84.29
C MET A 1 10.82 5.13 83.46
N LYS A 2 11.31 5.02 82.21
CA LYS A 2 11.60 6.21 81.39
C LYS A 2 10.26 6.82 80.97
N MET A 3 9.93 8.01 81.49
CA MET A 3 8.79 8.78 80.99
C MET A 3 9.05 9.11 79.53
N ILE A 4 8.25 8.51 78.65
CA ILE A 4 8.24 8.83 77.24
C ILE A 4 7.60 10.20 77.12
N ASP A 5 8.35 11.14 76.53
CA ASP A 5 7.90 12.49 76.25
C ASP A 5 6.78 12.44 75.19
N ALA A 6 5.53 12.49 75.66
CA ALA A 6 4.34 12.27 74.84
C ALA A 6 4.22 13.28 73.70
N GLU A 7 4.70 14.52 73.89
CA GLU A 7 4.73 15.55 72.86
C GLU A 7 5.67 15.17 71.71
N LYS A 8 6.82 14.57 72.03
CA LYS A 8 7.80 14.12 71.04
C LYS A 8 7.26 12.98 70.18
N VAL A 9 6.48 12.07 70.78
CA VAL A 9 5.84 10.96 70.07
C VAL A 9 4.72 11.46 69.16
N LEU A 10 3.89 12.40 69.64
CA LEU A 10 2.84 13.06 68.85
C LEU A 10 3.43 13.79 67.64
N TYR A 11 4.48 14.56 67.84
CA TYR A 11 5.18 15.28 66.77
C TYR A 11 5.76 14.33 65.71
N GLN A 12 6.31 13.18 66.12
CA GLN A 12 6.80 12.17 65.19
C GLN A 12 5.68 11.51 64.38
N LEU A 13 4.53 11.24 65.00
CA LEU A 13 3.38 10.65 64.32
C LEU A 13 2.79 11.62 63.28
N GLU A 14 2.67 12.91 63.59
CA GLU A 14 2.22 13.92 62.64
C GLU A 14 3.17 14.09 61.46
N ASN A 15 4.48 14.12 61.71
CA ASN A 15 5.47 14.19 60.63
C ASN A 15 5.44 12.94 59.75
N ASN A 16 5.33 11.75 60.34
CA ASN A 16 5.22 10.51 59.58
C ASN A 16 3.96 10.48 58.71
N LYS A 17 2.84 11.01 59.23
CA LYS A 17 1.59 11.13 58.46
C LYS A 17 1.75 12.07 57.27
N LYS A 18 2.36 13.25 57.46
CA LYS A 18 2.65 14.20 56.37
C LYS A 18 3.57 13.60 55.30
N ILE A 19 4.65 12.94 55.71
CA ILE A 19 5.57 12.28 54.77
C ILE A 19 4.85 11.17 53.98
N HIS A 20 3.95 10.43 54.62
CA HIS A 20 3.16 9.41 53.95
C HIS A 20 2.21 10.02 52.92
N GLU A 21 1.47 11.07 53.30
CA GLU A 21 0.55 11.79 52.40
C GLU A 21 1.27 12.38 51.18
N GLU A 22 2.45 12.98 51.38
CA GLU A 22 3.29 13.47 50.28
C GLU A 22 3.72 12.34 49.35
N LYS A 23 4.22 11.22 49.89
CA LYS A 23 4.62 10.06 49.07
C LYS A 23 3.46 9.47 48.27
N VAL A 24 2.26 9.42 48.86
CA VAL A 24 1.06 8.94 48.17
C VAL A 24 0.69 9.89 47.04
N LYS A 25 0.68 11.20 47.29
CA LYS A 25 0.38 12.22 46.27
C LYS A 25 1.36 12.14 45.10
N ASP A 26 2.65 12.05 45.41
CA ASP A 26 3.74 11.97 44.44
C ASP A 26 3.65 10.67 43.60
N GLY A 27 3.24 9.56 44.23
CA GLY A 27 2.95 8.29 43.55
C GLY A 27 1.75 8.37 42.60
N VAL A 28 0.66 9.03 43.02
CA VAL A 28 -0.54 9.25 42.20
C VAL A 28 -0.24 10.15 41.00
N GLU A 29 0.51 11.24 41.19
CA GLU A 29 0.89 12.13 40.08
C GLU A 29 1.76 11.42 39.05
N LYS A 30 2.75 10.61 39.47
CA LYS A 30 3.58 9.81 38.57
C LYS A 30 2.78 8.77 37.80
N LEU A 31 1.79 8.12 38.44
CA LEU A 31 0.87 7.20 37.79
C LEU A 31 0.00 7.91 36.73
N ASN A 32 -0.56 9.06 37.09
CA ASN A 32 -1.37 9.86 36.16
C ASN A 32 -0.55 10.37 34.97
N GLN A 33 0.70 10.79 35.18
CA GLN A 33 1.60 11.17 34.08
C GLN A 33 1.90 9.98 33.15
N LYS A 34 2.13 8.78 33.70
CA LYS A 34 2.32 7.57 32.89
C LYS A 34 1.06 7.18 32.11
N LEU A 35 -0.11 7.25 32.72
CA LEU A 35 -1.39 6.95 32.04
C LEU A 35 -1.74 7.96 30.95
N ARG A 36 -1.32 9.22 31.11
CA ARG A 36 -1.46 10.26 30.09
C ARG A 36 -0.40 10.19 28.99
N SER A 37 0.64 9.36 29.15
CA SER A 37 1.62 9.18 28.09
C SER A 37 1.02 8.35 26.95
N ASP A 38 1.28 8.77 25.71
CA ASP A 38 0.73 8.18 24.48
C ASP A 38 0.96 6.66 24.35
N ALA A 39 1.87 6.08 25.14
CA ALA A 39 2.12 4.64 25.22
C ALA A 39 0.93 3.82 25.75
N TYR A 40 -0.03 4.44 26.46
CA TYR A 40 -1.22 3.78 27.01
C TYR A 40 -2.52 4.27 26.38
N SER A 41 -2.45 5.05 25.30
CA SER A 41 -3.65 5.39 24.53
C SER A 41 -4.23 4.13 23.88
N VAL A 42 -5.55 4.09 23.73
CA VAL A 42 -6.22 2.96 23.07
C VAL A 42 -5.66 2.75 21.66
N ASP A 43 -5.36 3.83 20.94
CA ASP A 43 -4.79 3.79 19.60
C ASP A 43 -3.39 3.16 19.57
N SER A 44 -2.51 3.48 20.54
CA SER A 44 -1.18 2.89 20.60
C SER A 44 -1.20 1.43 21.05
N ILE A 45 -2.13 1.07 21.94
CA ILE A 45 -2.36 -0.33 22.34
C ILE A 45 -2.87 -1.13 21.15
N VAL A 46 -3.83 -0.60 20.38
CA VAL A 46 -4.37 -1.28 19.19
C VAL A 46 -3.29 -1.39 18.12
N ALA A 47 -2.54 -0.33 17.84
CA ALA A 47 -1.45 -0.34 16.87
C ALA A 47 -0.35 -1.36 17.22
N ASN A 48 0.01 -1.46 18.51
CA ASN A 48 1.02 -2.41 19.00
C ASN A 48 0.45 -3.81 19.33
N SER A 49 -0.87 -4.00 19.19
CA SER A 49 -1.51 -5.29 19.43
C SER A 49 -1.39 -6.20 18.21
N THR A 50 -1.59 -7.49 18.44
CA THR A 50 -1.74 -8.49 17.37
C THR A 50 -2.82 -8.12 16.35
N LEU A 51 -3.84 -7.34 16.76
CA LEU A 51 -4.89 -6.86 15.86
C LEU A 51 -4.36 -5.77 14.92
N GLY A 52 -3.56 -4.83 15.42
CA GLY A 52 -2.89 -3.80 14.61
C GLY A 52 -1.98 -4.43 13.56
N TYR A 53 -1.14 -5.40 13.96
CA TYR A 53 -0.31 -6.15 13.03
C TYR A 53 -1.12 -6.88 11.95
N ARG A 54 -2.20 -7.58 12.34
CA ARG A 54 -3.07 -8.27 11.38
C ARG A 54 -3.77 -7.29 10.43
N TYR A 55 -4.12 -6.11 10.91
CA TYR A 55 -4.73 -5.07 10.07
C TYR A 55 -3.73 -4.55 9.03
N HIS A 56 -2.49 -4.26 9.43
CA HIS A 56 -1.43 -3.89 8.50
C HIS A 56 -1.13 -5.00 7.48
N ASP A 57 -1.03 -6.26 7.91
CA ASP A 57 -0.83 -7.41 7.02
C ASP A 57 -1.95 -7.52 5.96
N LEU A 58 -3.19 -7.23 6.33
CA LEU A 58 -4.31 -7.26 5.39
C LEU A 58 -4.23 -6.12 4.36
N ILE A 59 -3.81 -4.93 4.79
CA ILE A 59 -3.57 -3.79 3.89
C ILE A 59 -2.46 -4.12 2.90
N ASP A 60 -1.33 -4.61 3.39
CA ASP A 60 -0.17 -4.93 2.55
C ASP A 60 -0.53 -6.01 1.53
N ARG A 61 -1.27 -7.04 1.95
CA ARG A 61 -1.77 -8.09 1.04
C ARG A 61 -2.71 -7.53 -0.02
N LYS A 62 -3.63 -6.63 0.34
CA LYS A 62 -4.53 -5.97 -0.61
C LYS A 62 -3.74 -5.18 -1.64
N ASP A 63 -2.73 -4.43 -1.21
CA ASP A 63 -1.92 -3.60 -2.09
C ASP A 63 -1.05 -4.45 -3.02
N MET A 64 -0.50 -5.57 -2.54
CA MET A 64 0.18 -6.56 -3.37
C MET A 64 -0.75 -7.17 -4.42
N ILE A 65 -1.98 -7.55 -4.04
CA ILE A 65 -2.97 -8.08 -4.99
C ILE A 65 -3.30 -7.06 -6.07
N ASN A 66 -3.56 -5.80 -5.68
CA ASN A 66 -3.84 -4.72 -6.62
C ASN A 66 -2.68 -4.47 -7.59
N SER A 67 -1.44 -4.48 -7.08
CA SER A 67 -0.24 -4.32 -7.90
C SER A 67 -0.09 -5.46 -8.92
N ASN A 68 -0.27 -6.71 -8.47
CA ASN A 68 -0.20 -7.88 -9.33
C ASN A 68 -1.29 -7.87 -10.42
N LEU A 69 -2.52 -7.49 -10.06
CA LEU A 69 -3.61 -7.34 -11.01
C LEU A 69 -3.30 -6.28 -12.08
N LYS A 70 -2.84 -5.10 -11.66
CA LYS A 70 -2.41 -4.03 -12.59
C LYS A 70 -1.29 -4.49 -13.51
N SER A 71 -0.28 -5.18 -12.97
CA SER A 71 0.84 -5.71 -13.76
C SER A 71 0.36 -6.72 -14.81
N ASN A 72 -0.51 -7.65 -14.41
CA ASN A 72 -1.03 -8.67 -15.31
C ASN A 72 -1.93 -8.08 -16.40
N LEU A 73 -2.78 -7.11 -16.05
CA LEU A 73 -3.59 -6.37 -17.03
C LEU A 73 -2.71 -5.66 -18.05
N ASN A 74 -1.67 -4.94 -17.59
CA ASN A 74 -0.76 -4.23 -18.48
C ASN A 74 -0.01 -5.20 -19.42
N LYS A 75 0.43 -6.36 -18.92
CA LYS A 75 1.04 -7.40 -19.76
C LYS A 75 0.08 -7.91 -20.82
N GLY A 76 -1.18 -8.17 -20.45
CA GLY A 76 -2.21 -8.64 -21.38
C GLY A 76 -2.51 -7.60 -22.46
N LEU A 77 -2.70 -6.33 -22.08
CA LEU A 77 -2.90 -5.24 -23.03
C LEU A 77 -1.71 -5.09 -23.98
N HIS A 78 -0.49 -5.16 -23.46
CA HIS A 78 0.71 -5.07 -24.29
C HIS A 78 0.81 -6.23 -25.31
N GLN A 79 0.43 -7.45 -24.91
CA GLN A 79 0.39 -8.59 -25.82
C GLN A 79 -0.62 -8.36 -26.94
N ILE A 80 -1.81 -7.85 -26.62
CA ILE A 80 -2.83 -7.48 -27.60
C ILE A 80 -2.29 -6.43 -28.57
N ASP A 81 -1.62 -5.38 -28.09
CA ASP A 81 -1.04 -4.33 -28.94
C ASP A 81 -0.01 -4.91 -29.92
N VAL A 82 0.85 -5.82 -29.45
CA VAL A 82 1.84 -6.50 -30.29
C VAL A 82 1.17 -7.37 -31.36
N GLU A 83 0.12 -8.10 -31.00
CA GLU A 83 -0.64 -8.91 -31.96
C GLU A 83 -1.35 -8.05 -33.00
N LEU A 84 -1.99 -6.94 -32.59
CA LEU A 84 -2.61 -5.97 -33.48
C LEU A 84 -1.59 -5.38 -34.45
N TYR A 85 -0.40 -5.03 -33.97
CA TYR A 85 0.67 -4.53 -34.82
C TYR A 85 1.10 -5.56 -35.89
N ARG A 86 1.28 -6.81 -35.49
CA ARG A 86 1.64 -7.91 -36.41
C ARG A 86 0.55 -8.14 -37.46
N LEU A 87 -0.71 -8.16 -37.05
CA LEU A 87 -1.87 -8.27 -37.94
C LEU A 87 -1.89 -7.13 -38.96
N ASN A 88 -1.70 -5.89 -38.51
CA ASN A 88 -1.69 -4.72 -39.38
C ASN A 88 -0.56 -4.80 -40.41
N LYS A 89 0.64 -5.23 -40.01
CA LYS A 89 1.75 -5.45 -40.95
C LYS A 89 1.46 -6.55 -41.96
N LYS A 90 0.79 -7.62 -41.57
CA LYS A 90 0.38 -8.68 -42.49
C LYS A 90 -0.63 -8.16 -43.52
N LEU A 91 -1.64 -7.41 -43.07
CA LEU A 91 -2.64 -6.79 -43.95
C LEU A 91 -2.02 -5.81 -44.95
N ASP A 92 -1.08 -4.95 -44.50
CA ASP A 92 -0.37 -4.03 -45.39
C ASP A 92 0.41 -4.79 -46.48
N ASN A 93 1.11 -5.87 -46.12
CA ASN A 93 1.81 -6.70 -47.09
C ASN A 93 0.86 -7.40 -48.08
N GLU A 94 -0.24 -7.98 -47.60
CA GLU A 94 -1.24 -8.60 -48.46
C GLU A 94 -1.88 -7.58 -49.41
N SER A 95 -2.20 -6.39 -48.93
CA SER A 95 -2.74 -5.30 -49.75
C SER A 95 -1.77 -4.89 -50.85
N ARG A 96 -0.46 -4.78 -50.55
CA ARG A 96 0.55 -4.47 -51.57
C ARG A 96 0.66 -5.56 -52.63
N MET A 97 0.62 -6.83 -52.22
CA MET A 97 0.66 -7.95 -53.16
C MET A 97 -0.57 -7.98 -54.06
N ILE A 98 -1.76 -7.69 -53.52
CA ILE A 98 -2.99 -7.57 -54.32
C ILE A 98 -2.83 -6.45 -55.34
N ASN A 99 -2.40 -5.25 -54.92
CA ASN A 99 -2.22 -4.11 -55.82
C ASN A 99 -1.22 -4.45 -56.94
N TYR A 100 -0.08 -5.03 -56.59
CA TYR A 100 0.91 -5.47 -57.58
C TYR A 100 0.32 -6.45 -58.61
N ASN A 101 -0.45 -7.44 -58.15
CA ASN A 101 -1.08 -8.41 -59.05
C ASN A 101 -2.14 -7.76 -59.96
N VAL A 102 -2.89 -6.79 -59.44
CA VAL A 102 -3.89 -6.03 -60.22
C VAL A 102 -3.19 -5.20 -61.29
N ASP A 103 -2.15 -4.47 -60.93
CA ASP A 103 -1.40 -3.63 -61.87
C ASP A 103 -0.73 -4.46 -62.96
N ARG A 104 -0.10 -5.59 -62.60
CA ARG A 104 0.49 -6.52 -63.57
C ARG A 104 -0.56 -7.05 -64.55
N LYS A 105 -1.72 -7.47 -64.05
CA LYS A 105 -2.80 -8.01 -64.92
C LYS A 105 -3.39 -6.93 -65.82
N LYS A 106 -3.46 -5.68 -65.34
CA LYS A 106 -3.85 -4.51 -66.14
C LYS A 106 -2.86 -4.26 -67.27
N GLU A 107 -1.56 -4.30 -67.00
CA GLU A 107 -0.52 -4.15 -68.04
C GLU A 107 -0.56 -5.28 -69.06
N GLU A 108 -0.71 -6.54 -68.62
CA GLU A 108 -0.87 -7.69 -69.51
C GLU A 108 -2.07 -7.52 -70.46
N LEU A 109 -3.22 -7.09 -69.94
CA LEU A 109 -4.41 -6.82 -70.76
C LEU A 109 -4.19 -5.68 -71.76
N LEU A 110 -3.56 -4.59 -71.34
CA LEU A 110 -3.24 -3.45 -72.21
C LEU A 110 -2.31 -3.87 -73.35
N ASN A 111 -1.28 -4.66 -73.06
CA ASN A 111 -0.36 -5.17 -74.06
C ASN A 111 -1.09 -6.09 -75.06
N ASN A 112 -1.93 -7.01 -74.58
CA ASN A 112 -2.72 -7.88 -75.44
C ASN A 112 -3.67 -7.09 -76.37
N ILE A 113 -4.27 -6.01 -75.88
CA ILE A 113 -5.12 -5.13 -76.70
C ILE A 113 -4.30 -4.41 -77.76
N LYS A 114 -3.12 -3.86 -77.39
CA LYS A 114 -2.22 -3.21 -78.36
C LYS A 114 -1.81 -4.15 -79.49
N TYR A 115 -1.39 -5.36 -79.16
CA TYR A 115 -0.96 -6.35 -80.16
C TYR A 115 -2.10 -6.88 -81.04
N LYS A 116 -3.36 -6.83 -80.57
CA LYS A 116 -4.54 -7.21 -81.39
C LYS A 116 -5.05 -6.08 -82.28
N LEU A 117 -4.67 -4.84 -82.01
CA LEU A 117 -5.03 -3.65 -82.79
C LEU A 117 -3.95 -3.27 -83.82
N GLN A 118 -2.81 -3.96 -83.80
CA GLN A 118 -1.79 -3.94 -84.85
C GLN A 118 -2.04 -5.07 -85.85
#